data_AF-A0A3S4G5G3-F1
#
_entry.id   AF-A0A3S4G5G3-F1
#
_cell.length_a   1.000
_cell.length_b   1.000
_cell.length_c   1.000
_cell.angle_alpha   90.00
_cell.angle_beta   90.00
_cell.angle_gamma   90.00
#
_symmetry.space_group_name_H-M   'P 1'
#
loop_
_entity.id
_entity.type
_entity.pdbx_description
1 polymer ?
#
loop_
_entity_poly.entity_id
_entity_poly.type
_entity_poly.pdbx_seq_one_letter_code
_entity_poly.pdbx_strand_id
1 'polypeptide(L)' 'MAESIARQSNPDDPELVLTEMAKAIPLRRLADPLEVGELAAFLASDESSYLTGTQNVIDGGSTLPESVSVGV' A
#
# COMPACT_ATOMS: atom_id res chain seq x y z
N MET A 1 7.26 5.88 -5.95
CA MET A 1 8.18 5.46 -4.86
C MET A 1 8.49 3.96 -4.92
N ALA A 2 7.49 3.07 -5.04
CA ALA A 2 7.76 1.63 -5.19
C ALA A 2 8.62 1.30 -6.42
N GLU A 3 8.31 1.89 -7.58
CA GLU A 3 9.09 1.70 -8.81
C GLU A 3 10.56 2.14 -8.68
N SER A 4 10.83 3.26 -8.00
CA SER A 4 12.19 3.73 -7.78
C SER A 4 12.96 2.80 -6.85
N ILE A 5 12.29 2.24 -5.83
CA ILE A 5 12.89 1.23 -4.93
C ILE A 5 13.20 -0.04 -5.73
N ALA A 6 12.24 -0.54 -6.51
CA ALA A 6 12.42 -1.73 -7.34
C ALA A 6 13.61 -1.60 -8.30
N ARG A 7 13.72 -0.47 -9.03
CA ARG A 7 14.84 -0.19 -9.94
C ARG A 7 16.19 -0.11 -9.23
N GLN A 8 16.23 0.34 -7.98
CA GLN A 8 17.47 0.40 -7.19
C GLN A 8 17.81 -0.95 -6.58
N SER A 9 16.81 -1.73 -6.16
CA SER A 9 16.99 -3.02 -5.49
C SER A 9 17.41 -4.13 -6.44
N ASN A 10 16.79 -4.22 -7.62
CA ASN A 10 17.17 -5.17 -8.66
C ASN A 10 17.07 -4.48 -10.03
N PRO A 11 18.15 -3.83 -10.48
CA PRO A 11 18.15 -3.13 -11.77
C PRO A 11 17.90 -4.05 -12.97
N ASP A 12 18.29 -5.32 -12.88
CA ASP A 12 18.16 -6.31 -13.95
C ASP A 12 16.73 -6.86 -14.06
N ASP A 13 16.00 -6.96 -12.94
CA ASP A 13 14.59 -7.33 -12.90
C ASP A 13 13.81 -6.57 -11.79
N PRO A 14 13.42 -5.31 -12.07
CA PRO A 14 12.65 -4.50 -11.12
C PRO A 14 11.23 -5.05 -10.90
N GLU A 15 10.64 -5.70 -11.91
CA GLU A 15 9.27 -6.22 -11.84
C GLU A 15 9.16 -7.38 -10.85
N LEU A 16 10.20 -8.21 -10.74
CA LEU A 16 10.28 -9.23 -9.70
C LEU A 16 10.17 -8.62 -8.30
N VAL A 17 10.83 -7.47 -8.04
CA VAL A 17 10.76 -6.80 -6.74
C VAL A 17 9.34 -6.35 -6.42
N LEU A 18 8.66 -5.73 -7.39
CA LEU A 18 7.26 -5.29 -7.23
C LEU A 18 6.32 -6.48 -7.01
N THR A 19 6.55 -7.59 -7.72
CA THR A 19 5.78 -8.83 -7.58
C THR A 19 5.95 -9.44 -6.18
N GLU A 20 7.18 -9.54 -5.67
CA GLU A 20 7.42 -10.05 -4.32
C GLU A 20 6.82 -9.14 -3.24
N MET A 21 6.91 -7.80 -3.40
CA MET A 21 6.25 -6.86 -2.50
C MET A 21 4.74 -7.06 -2.47
N ALA A 22 4.12 -7.24 -3.63
CA ALA A 22 2.68 -7.48 -3.75
C ALA A 22 2.24 -8.78 -3.06
N LYS A 23 3.10 -9.81 -2.98
CA LYS A 23 2.75 -11.07 -2.30
C LYS A 23 2.53 -10.89 -0.79
N ALA A 24 3.19 -9.94 -0.16
CA ALA A 24 3.01 -9.66 1.27
C ALA A 24 1.69 -8.94 1.58
N ILE A 25 1.00 -8.42 0.57
CA ILE A 25 -0.26 -7.69 0.71
C ILE A 25 -1.42 -8.68 0.44
N PRO A 26 -2.42 -8.82 1.33
CA PRO A 26 -3.57 -9.68 1.09
C PRO A 26 -4.32 -9.41 -0.22
N LEU A 27 -4.42 -8.15 -0.65
CA LEU A 27 -4.98 -7.78 -1.95
C LEU A 27 -4.09 -8.13 -3.16
N ARG A 28 -2.87 -8.66 -2.94
CA ARG A 28 -1.91 -9.12 -3.96
C ARG A 28 -1.51 -8.06 -4.97
N ARG A 29 -1.55 -6.79 -4.58
CA ARG A 29 -1.12 -5.65 -5.39
C ARG A 29 -0.68 -4.50 -4.50
N LEU A 30 0.18 -3.65 -5.05
CA LEU A 30 0.43 -2.34 -4.48
C LEU A 30 -0.81 -1.45 -4.68
N ALA A 31 -1.01 -0.50 -3.77
CA ALA A 31 -2.03 0.51 -3.93
C ALA A 31 -1.68 1.44 -5.09
N ASP A 32 -2.70 1.85 -5.85
CA ASP A 32 -2.58 2.99 -6.75
C ASP A 32 -2.52 4.27 -5.89
N PRO A 33 -1.63 5.24 -6.17
CA PRO A 33 -1.61 6.52 -5.47
C PRO A 33 -2.97 7.22 -5.40
N LEU A 34 -3.83 7.01 -6.40
CA LEU A 34 -5.18 7.56 -6.42
C LEU A 34 -6.04 6.99 -5.29
N GLU A 35 -5.88 5.73 -4.87
CA GLU A 35 -6.65 5.16 -3.76
C GLU A 35 -6.37 5.87 -2.43
N VAL A 36 -5.13 6.33 -2.22
CA VAL A 36 -4.76 7.17 -1.07
C VAL A 36 -5.36 8.57 -1.23
N GLY A 37 -5.34 9.10 -2.45
CA GLY A 37 -5.97 10.38 -2.80
C GLY A 37 -7.48 10.40 -2.54
N GLU A 38 -8.20 9.33 -2.88
CA GLU A 38 -9.64 9.20 -2.65
C GLU A 38 -9.97 9.16 -1.16
N LEU A 39 -9.20 8.45 -0.33
CA LEU A 39 -9.37 8.51 1.12
C LEU A 39 -9.11 9.93 1.65
N ALA A 40 -8.07 10.60 1.16
CA ALA A 40 -7.78 11.97 1.56
C ALA A 40 -8.90 12.94 1.13
N ALA A 41 -9.46 12.77 -0.07
CA ALA A 41 -10.57 13.56 -0.59
C ALA A 41 -11.84 13.34 0.25
N PHE A 42 -12.16 12.08 0.59
CA PHE A 42 -13.25 11.76 1.50
C PHE A 42 -13.06 12.44 2.87
N LEU A 43 -11.87 12.32 3.47
CA LEU A 43 -11.58 12.92 4.78
C LEU A 43 -11.60 14.46 4.78
N ALA A 44 -11.45 15.09 3.60
CA ALA A 44 -11.53 16.53 3.41
C ALA A 44 -12.95 17.02 3.04
N SER A 45 -13.90 16.10 2.84
CA SER A 45 -15.25 16.39 2.38
C SER A 45 -16.24 16.56 3.55
N ASP A 46 -17.45 17.07 3.24
CA ASP A 46 -18.50 17.25 4.24
C ASP A 46 -19.06 15.89 4.74
N GLU A 47 -18.90 14.84 3.93
CA GLU A 47 -19.29 13.46 4.24
C GLU A 47 -18.54 12.90 5.46
N SER A 48 -17.37 13.45 5.81
CA SER A 48 -16.61 13.08 6.99
C SER A 48 -16.68 14.12 8.13
N SER A 49 -17.68 15.00 8.13
CA SER A 49 -17.78 16.16 9.06
C SER A 49 -17.73 15.84 10.57
N TYR A 50 -17.91 14.58 10.97
CA TYR A 50 -17.79 14.14 12.37
C TYR A 50 -16.66 13.14 12.63
N LEU A 51 -15.81 12.88 11.63
CA LEU A 51 -14.67 11.98 11.72
C LEU A 51 -13.40 12.80 11.98
N THR A 52 -12.91 12.74 13.22
CA THR A 52 -11.69 13.45 13.64
C THR A 52 -10.96 12.69 14.75
N GLY A 53 -9.66 12.97 14.93
CA GLY A 53 -8.85 12.40 16.01
C GLY A 53 -8.47 10.93 15.84
N THR A 54 -8.56 10.39 14.63
CA THR A 54 -8.31 8.97 14.34
C THR A 54 -7.22 8.77 13.28
N GLN A 55 -6.61 7.59 13.30
CA GLN A 55 -5.73 7.11 12.22
C GLN A 55 -6.54 6.16 11.33
N ASN A 56 -6.47 6.37 10.01
CA ASN A 56 -7.14 5.51 9.02
C ASN A 56 -6.09 4.70 8.27
N VAL A 57 -6.11 3.36 8.42
CA VAL A 57 -5.17 2.45 7.75
C VAL A 57 -5.66 2.15 6.33
N ILE A 58 -4.79 2.39 5.34
CA ILE A 58 -5.03 2.10 3.92
C ILE A 58 -3.82 1.34 3.34
N ASP A 59 -3.78 0.03 3.57
CA ASP A 59 -2.59 -0.78 3.30
C ASP A 59 -2.88 -2.10 2.57
N GLY A 60 -4.10 -2.25 2.03
CA GLY A 60 -4.53 -3.49 1.39
C GLY A 60 -4.50 -4.72 2.32
N GLY A 61 -4.52 -4.49 3.64
CA GLY A 61 -4.46 -5.52 4.68
C GLY A 61 -3.05 -5.95 5.06
N SER A 62 -1.99 -5.28 4.60
CA SER A 62 -0.60 -5.70 4.82
C SER A 62 -0.21 -5.87 6.31
N THR A 63 -0.89 -5.16 7.21
CA THR A 63 -0.63 -5.15 8.65
C THR A 63 -1.47 -6.19 9.42
N LEU A 64 -2.37 -6.92 8.75
CA LEU A 64 -3.24 -7.92 9.37
C LEU A 64 -2.61 -9.31 9.58
N PRO A 65 -1.80 -9.87 8.64
CA PRO A 65 -1.24 -11.20 8.81
C PRO A 65 -0.33 -11.32 10.04
N GLU A 66 -0.51 -12.38 10.82
CA GLU A 66 0.35 -12.72 11.97
C GLU A 66 1.79 -13.02 11.55
N SER A 67 1.97 -13.60 10.37
CA SER A 67 3.26 -13.95 9.79
C SER A 67 3.32 -13.44 8.37
N VAL A 68 4.24 -12.51 8.10
CA VAL A 68 4.51 -12.04 6.74
C VAL A 68 5.46 -13.05 6.12
N SER A 69 5.01 -13.85 5.15
CA SER A 69 5.90 -14.70 4.36
C SER A 69 6.64 -13.83 3.33
N VAL A 70 7.52 -12.94 3.78
CA VAL A 70 8.48 -12.31 2.89
C VAL A 70 9.65 -13.29 2.73
N GLY A 71 9.44 -14.30 1.87
CA GLY A 71 10.51 -15.12 1.29
C GLY A 71 11.59 -15.66 2.24
N VAL A 72 11.19 -16.47 3.22
CA VAL A 72 12.00 -17.63 3.69
C VAL A 72 11.28 -18.91 3.32
#